data_AF-A0A2V6L3A5-F1
#
_entry.id   AF-A0A2V6L3A5-F1
#
_cell.length_a   1.000
_cell.length_b   1.000
_cell.length_c   1.000
_cell.angle_alpha   90.00
_cell.angle_beta   90.00
_cell.angle_gamma   90.00
#
_symmetry.space_group_name_H-M   'P 1'
#
loop_
_entity.id
_entity.type
_entity.pdbx_description
1 polymer ?
#
loop_
_entity_poly.entity_id
_entity_poly.type
_entity_poly.pdbx_seq_one_letter_code
_entity_poly.pdbx_strand_id
1 'polypeptide(L)'
;MRALTLGADSQRNVCNFHRDRRSRLQRRQDLFALASSVSVFLALTLGADSQRASQPRIWEEFSGEKALAHVQRLVDLGPRPPGSEAIEKSRDYIENQLRLVGWQVRRQAFTDDTPRGKVRFVNLVARFPGHGSAAPSFLLCSHYDTKTFDTIRFVGANDGGSSTGLLLELARVLGQDPNLAAKVELVFFDGEEAYENFSETDGLYGSRYFASQLTDAKTGKKFRGGILFDMVGDRSLDITLPTDSPVEMARDIFASAEALKLRNYFSYFDREMTDDHTPLNRIGIPTLDMIDFDFAWWHTADDTIDKLSAQSLQVVGSVAAYYLSEFALK
;
A
#
# COMPACT_ATOMS: atom_id res chain seq x y z
N MET A 1 -18.29 69.25 -7.65
CA MET A 1 -19.78 69.29 -7.58
C MET A 1 -20.17 68.36 -6.43
N ARG A 2 -20.35 68.85 -5.19
CA ARG A 2 -21.63 69.26 -4.54
C ARG A 2 -22.74 68.21 -4.73
N ALA A 3 -23.48 67.72 -3.74
CA ALA A 3 -23.56 67.82 -2.26
C ALA A 3 -24.61 66.73 -1.84
N LEU A 4 -24.36 65.85 -0.86
CA LEU A 4 -24.76 65.92 0.56
C LEU A 4 -26.20 66.37 0.85
N THR A 5 -26.98 65.52 1.52
CA THR A 5 -27.70 65.88 2.76
C THR A 5 -28.07 64.66 3.62
N LEU A 6 -27.64 64.74 4.88
CA LEU A 6 -27.96 63.94 6.06
C LEU A 6 -28.94 64.75 6.94
N GLY A 7 -29.65 64.07 7.84
CA GLY A 7 -30.26 64.60 9.08
C GLY A 7 -31.03 63.46 9.77
N ALA A 8 -30.70 62.93 10.96
CA ALA A 8 -30.43 63.53 12.28
C ALA A 8 -31.67 64.30 12.80
N ASP A 9 -32.14 64.24 14.05
CA ASP A 9 -31.64 63.72 15.32
C ASP A 9 -32.75 63.87 16.41
N SER A 10 -32.56 63.21 17.56
CA SER A 10 -32.91 63.66 18.93
C SER A 10 -34.40 63.88 19.33
N GLN A 11 -34.97 63.22 20.36
CA GLN A 11 -34.78 63.30 21.83
C GLN A 11 -35.90 64.09 22.57
N ARG A 12 -36.30 63.49 23.71
CA ARG A 12 -36.78 64.05 25.00
C ARG A 12 -38.28 64.23 25.30
N ASN A 13 -38.64 63.47 26.35
CA ASN A 13 -39.32 63.85 27.61
C ASN A 13 -40.76 64.39 27.57
N VAL A 14 -41.61 63.88 28.49
CA VAL A 14 -42.04 64.60 29.71
C VAL A 14 -43.03 63.75 30.55
N CYS A 15 -42.64 63.57 31.82
CA CYS A 15 -43.37 63.59 33.11
C CYS A 15 -44.72 62.89 33.36
N ASN A 16 -44.80 62.17 34.49
CA ASN A 16 -45.48 62.52 35.77
C ASN A 16 -45.86 61.22 36.53
N PHE A 17 -46.05 61.13 37.85
CA PHE A 17 -45.65 61.83 39.06
C PHE A 17 -46.24 60.98 40.23
N HIS A 18 -45.75 61.21 41.45
CA HIS A 18 -46.23 60.77 42.78
C HIS A 18 -45.83 59.38 43.35
N ARG A 19 -45.63 59.17 44.65
CA ARG A 19 -45.17 59.91 45.87
C ARG A 19 -45.53 58.99 47.07
N ASP A 20 -44.56 58.58 47.90
CA ASP A 20 -44.64 58.40 49.39
C ASP A 20 -43.40 57.62 49.88
N ARG A 21 -42.47 58.10 50.71
CA ARG A 21 -42.43 58.64 52.11
C ARG A 21 -42.45 57.60 53.25
N ARG A 22 -41.36 57.67 54.05
CA ARG A 22 -41.14 57.27 55.47
C ARG A 22 -40.78 55.78 55.69
N SER A 23 -39.83 55.36 56.55
CA SER A 23 -39.22 55.97 57.76
C SER A 23 -37.99 55.19 58.31
N ARG A 24 -37.08 55.92 58.99
CA ARG A 24 -36.35 55.63 60.27
C ARG A 24 -35.31 54.47 60.30
N LEU A 25 -34.01 54.74 60.52
CA LEU A 25 -33.24 55.06 61.76
C LEU A 25 -32.76 53.83 62.56
N GLN A 26 -31.44 53.56 62.58
CA GLN A 26 -30.57 53.14 63.72
C GLN A 26 -29.20 52.63 63.20
N ARG A 27 -28.07 53.30 63.54
CA ARG A 27 -27.04 52.95 64.56
C ARG A 27 -26.24 51.68 64.21
N ARG A 28 -24.93 51.51 64.43
CA ARG A 28 -23.71 52.29 64.75
C ARG A 28 -22.63 51.19 64.90
N GLN A 29 -21.37 51.43 64.48
CA GLN A 29 -20.12 50.74 64.93
C GLN A 29 -19.95 49.30 64.37
N ASP A 30 -18.79 48.81 63.90
CA ASP A 30 -17.42 48.86 64.44
C ASP A 30 -16.31 48.83 63.37
N LEU A 31 -15.11 49.23 63.79
CA LEU A 31 -13.84 49.27 63.07
C LEU A 31 -13.11 47.91 63.01
N PHE A 32 -12.12 47.84 62.09
CA PHE A 32 -10.92 46.99 62.05
C PHE A 32 -11.05 45.54 61.53
N ALA A 33 -10.49 45.30 60.33
CA ALA A 33 -9.30 44.45 60.16
C ALA A 33 -8.83 44.45 58.69
N LEU A 34 -7.58 44.88 58.46
CA LEU A 34 -6.82 44.56 57.26
C LEU A 34 -6.57 43.03 57.22
N ALA A 35 -6.88 42.39 56.11
CA ALA A 35 -6.27 41.11 55.74
C ALA A 35 -6.04 41.08 54.23
N SER A 36 -4.78 41.24 53.85
CA SER A 36 -4.26 41.12 52.49
C SER A 36 -4.58 39.74 51.93
N SER A 37 -5.45 39.69 50.93
CA SER A 37 -5.76 38.46 50.19
C SER A 37 -4.73 38.30 49.07
N VAL A 38 -3.65 37.55 49.34
CA VAL A 38 -2.78 37.02 48.29
C VAL A 38 -3.58 35.97 47.53
N SER A 39 -4.11 36.34 46.38
CA SER A 39 -4.75 35.39 45.45
C SER A 39 -3.66 34.58 44.77
N VAL A 40 -3.41 33.37 45.26
CA VAL A 40 -2.62 32.37 44.54
C VAL A 40 -3.48 31.91 43.36
N PHE A 41 -3.24 32.47 42.18
CA PHE A 41 -3.71 31.90 40.92
C PHE A 41 -2.90 30.63 40.66
N LEU A 42 -3.44 29.48 41.11
CA LEU A 42 -2.97 28.18 40.68
C LEU A 42 -3.45 27.99 39.23
N ALA A 43 -2.63 28.41 38.27
CA ALA A 43 -2.82 28.05 36.88
C ALA A 43 -2.64 26.53 36.77
N LEU A 44 -3.76 25.80 36.80
CA LEU A 44 -3.84 24.42 36.33
C LEU A 44 -3.57 24.46 34.83
N THR A 45 -2.29 24.37 34.46
CA THR A 45 -1.89 23.93 33.13
C THR A 45 -2.30 22.47 33.03
N LEU A 46 -3.55 22.24 32.64
CA LEU A 46 -3.94 21.00 31.98
C LEU A 46 -3.07 20.94 30.73
N GLY A 47 -1.95 20.22 30.84
CA GLY A 47 -1.21 19.78 29.69
C GLY A 47 -2.17 18.99 28.83
N ALA A 48 -2.68 19.62 27.78
CA ALA A 48 -3.18 18.91 26.64
C ALA A 48 -1.97 18.22 26.03
N ASP A 49 -1.59 17.08 26.60
CA ASP A 49 -0.90 16.04 25.85
C ASP A 49 -1.87 15.69 24.74
N SER A 50 -1.73 16.38 23.61
CA SER A 50 -2.16 15.83 22.35
C SER A 50 -1.37 14.55 22.19
N GLN A 51 -1.94 13.43 22.65
CA GLN A 51 -1.62 12.11 22.12
C GLN A 51 -1.88 12.22 20.61
N ARG A 52 -0.84 12.67 19.89
CA ARG A 52 -0.71 12.46 18.47
C ARG A 52 -0.75 10.95 18.36
N ALA A 53 -1.92 10.40 18.01
CA ALA A 53 -2.07 8.97 17.81
C ALA A 53 -0.86 8.53 16.98
N SER A 54 -0.05 7.62 17.53
CA SER A 54 1.09 7.09 16.81
C SER A 54 0.56 6.58 15.48
N GLN A 55 1.17 7.01 14.37
CA GLN A 55 0.79 6.52 13.05
C GLN A 55 0.73 4.99 13.10
N PRO A 56 -0.32 4.36 12.53
CA PRO A 56 -0.46 2.92 12.58
C PRO A 56 0.77 2.27 11.95
N ARG A 57 1.39 1.36 12.69
CA ARG A 57 2.55 0.60 12.24
C ARG A 57 2.06 -0.52 11.33
N ILE A 58 1.87 -0.21 10.05
CA ILE A 58 1.27 -1.14 9.07
C ILE A 58 2.00 -2.50 8.98
N TRP A 59 3.28 -2.56 9.35
CA TRP A 59 4.05 -3.80 9.41
C TRP A 59 3.66 -4.71 10.58
N GLU A 60 3.11 -4.17 11.68
CA GLU A 60 2.58 -4.95 12.81
C GLU A 60 1.17 -5.49 12.49
N GLU A 61 0.50 -4.93 11.48
CA GLU A 61 -0.86 -5.29 11.07
C GLU A 61 -0.90 -6.31 9.93
N PHE A 62 0.24 -6.58 9.27
CA PHE A 62 0.34 -7.59 8.23
C PHE A 62 0.14 -8.99 8.83
N SER A 63 -0.65 -9.84 8.18
CA SER A 63 -0.87 -11.23 8.61
C SER A 63 -0.51 -12.21 7.50
N GLY A 64 0.51 -13.02 7.77
CA GLY A 64 0.92 -14.13 6.92
C GLY A 64 -0.18 -15.18 6.73
N GLU A 65 -1.07 -15.38 7.71
CA GLU A 65 -2.22 -16.28 7.60
C GLU A 65 -3.25 -15.78 6.60
N LYS A 66 -3.52 -14.46 6.58
CA LYS A 66 -4.43 -13.86 5.59
C LYS A 66 -3.83 -13.92 4.19
N ALA A 67 -2.54 -13.63 4.06
CA ALA A 67 -1.81 -13.80 2.81
C ALA A 67 -1.92 -15.25 2.32
N LEU A 68 -1.63 -16.24 3.17
CA LEU A 68 -1.70 -17.66 2.82
C LEU A 68 -3.12 -18.10 2.43
N ALA A 69 -4.15 -17.55 3.09
CA ALA A 69 -5.55 -17.82 2.72
C ALA A 69 -5.88 -17.30 1.32
N HIS A 70 -5.31 -16.16 0.90
CA HIS A 70 -5.43 -15.70 -0.48
C HIS A 70 -4.73 -16.65 -1.46
N VAL A 71 -3.54 -17.15 -1.12
CA VAL A 71 -2.82 -18.15 -1.94
C VAL A 71 -3.67 -19.42 -2.11
N GLN A 72 -4.18 -19.96 -1.00
CA GLN A 72 -5.04 -21.15 -1.03
C GLN A 72 -6.24 -20.94 -1.95
N ARG A 73 -6.88 -19.76 -1.87
CA ARG A 73 -8.05 -19.47 -2.69
C ARG A 73 -7.73 -19.44 -4.19
N LEU A 74 -6.54 -18.98 -4.58
CA LEU A 74 -6.07 -19.00 -5.97
C LEU A 74 -5.73 -20.42 -6.42
N VAL A 75 -5.05 -21.20 -5.57
CA VAL A 75 -4.73 -22.62 -5.82
C VAL A 75 -6.01 -23.45 -6.02
N ASP A 76 -7.06 -23.18 -5.25
CA ASP A 76 -8.37 -23.85 -5.35
C ASP A 76 -9.07 -23.62 -6.70
N LEU A 77 -8.72 -22.55 -7.42
CA LEU A 77 -9.21 -22.32 -8.78
C LEU A 77 -8.55 -23.24 -9.81
N GLY A 78 -7.43 -23.86 -9.44
CA GLY A 78 -6.60 -24.70 -10.31
C GLY A 78 -5.53 -23.91 -11.06
N PRO A 79 -4.88 -24.52 -12.07
CA PRO A 79 -3.96 -23.84 -12.98
C PRO A 79 -4.64 -22.63 -13.63
N ARG A 80 -3.95 -21.50 -13.68
CA ARG A 80 -4.43 -20.20 -14.18
C ARG A 80 -3.59 -19.71 -15.37
N PRO A 81 -3.38 -20.50 -16.44
CA PRO A 81 -2.63 -20.00 -17.59
C PRO A 81 -3.41 -18.87 -18.30
N PRO A 82 -2.73 -17.93 -18.96
CA PRO A 82 -3.40 -16.84 -19.66
C PRO A 82 -4.41 -17.37 -20.70
N GLY A 83 -5.58 -16.72 -20.77
CA GLY A 83 -6.70 -17.13 -21.61
C GLY A 83 -7.61 -18.24 -21.06
N SER A 84 -7.27 -18.85 -19.91
CA SER A 84 -8.13 -19.85 -19.26
C SER A 84 -9.35 -19.26 -18.54
N GLU A 85 -10.34 -20.11 -18.22
CA GLU A 85 -11.46 -19.70 -17.34
C GLU A 85 -10.98 -19.46 -15.89
N ALA A 86 -9.98 -20.22 -15.43
CA ALA A 86 -9.44 -20.10 -14.09
C ALA A 86 -8.70 -18.77 -13.86
N ILE A 87 -7.97 -18.26 -14.85
CA ILE A 87 -7.34 -16.94 -14.72
C ILE A 87 -8.37 -15.82 -14.66
N GLU A 88 -9.49 -15.94 -15.39
CA GLU A 88 -10.60 -14.97 -15.30
C GLU A 88 -11.25 -14.98 -13.90
N LYS A 89 -11.51 -16.17 -13.34
CA LYS A 89 -11.98 -16.30 -11.94
C LYS A 89 -10.99 -15.71 -10.94
N SER A 90 -9.70 -15.79 -11.23
CA SER A 90 -8.65 -15.21 -10.38
C SER A 90 -8.67 -13.70 -10.43
N ARG A 91 -8.89 -13.09 -11.61
CA ARG A 91 -9.10 -11.64 -11.74
C ARG A 91 -10.31 -11.17 -10.95
N ASP A 92 -11.44 -11.85 -11.10
CA ASP A 92 -12.65 -11.55 -10.33
C ASP A 92 -12.39 -11.62 -8.82
N TYR A 93 -11.63 -12.62 -8.37
CA TYR A 93 -11.28 -12.76 -6.97
C TYR A 93 -10.39 -11.60 -6.49
N ILE A 94 -9.28 -11.33 -7.18
CA ILE A 94 -8.32 -10.26 -6.84
C ILE A 94 -9.04 -8.91 -6.81
N GLU A 95 -9.84 -8.58 -7.83
CA GLU A 95 -10.62 -7.34 -7.90
C GLU A 95 -11.59 -7.19 -6.74
N ASN A 96 -12.27 -8.28 -6.38
CA ASN A 96 -13.20 -8.26 -5.25
C ASN A 96 -12.47 -8.03 -3.92
N GLN A 97 -11.34 -8.71 -3.67
CA GLN A 97 -10.56 -8.52 -2.44
C GLN A 97 -10.04 -7.08 -2.33
N LEU A 98 -9.50 -6.53 -3.41
CA LEU A 98 -9.00 -5.16 -3.47
C LEU A 98 -10.12 -4.13 -3.23
N ARG A 99 -11.28 -4.32 -3.85
CA ARG A 99 -12.45 -3.44 -3.66
C ARG A 99 -12.96 -3.44 -2.23
N LEU A 100 -12.95 -4.60 -1.56
CA LEU A 100 -13.37 -4.72 -0.16
C LEU A 100 -12.48 -3.89 0.79
N VAL A 101 -11.23 -3.63 0.41
CA VAL A 101 -10.26 -2.87 1.20
C VAL A 101 -9.96 -1.48 0.60
N GLY A 102 -10.87 -0.97 -0.23
CA GLY A 102 -10.89 0.43 -0.67
C GLY A 102 -10.15 0.75 -1.97
N TRP A 103 -9.56 -0.24 -2.63
CA TRP A 103 -8.84 -0.04 -3.90
C TRP A 103 -9.78 -0.04 -5.10
N GLN A 104 -9.45 0.77 -6.10
CA GLN A 104 -10.11 0.81 -7.40
C GLN A 104 -9.24 0.09 -8.43
N VAL A 105 -9.79 -0.94 -9.06
CA VAL A 105 -9.05 -1.78 -10.01
C VAL A 105 -9.46 -1.45 -11.44
N ARG A 106 -8.46 -1.36 -12.32
CA ARG A 106 -8.63 -1.24 -13.76
C ARG A 106 -7.99 -2.45 -14.42
N ARG A 107 -8.77 -3.18 -15.21
CA ARG A 107 -8.27 -4.19 -16.14
C ARG A 107 -7.56 -3.52 -17.31
N GLN A 108 -6.29 -3.84 -17.51
CA GLN A 108 -5.50 -3.43 -18.66
C GLN A 108 -5.36 -4.62 -19.60
N ALA A 109 -6.30 -4.75 -20.53
CA ALA A 109 -6.35 -5.86 -21.47
C ALA A 109 -5.60 -5.56 -22.77
N PHE A 110 -4.88 -6.54 -23.28
CA PHE A 110 -4.17 -6.50 -24.55
C PHE A 110 -4.12 -7.89 -25.19
N THR A 111 -3.54 -7.98 -26.39
CA THR A 111 -3.42 -9.24 -27.13
C THR A 111 -2.06 -9.25 -27.78
N ASP A 112 -1.36 -10.36 -27.65
CA ASP A 112 -0.01 -10.52 -28.17
C ASP A 112 0.18 -11.91 -28.79
N ASP A 113 1.21 -12.05 -29.61
CA ASP A 113 1.60 -13.31 -30.23
C ASP A 113 2.49 -14.11 -29.27
N THR A 114 2.17 -15.40 -29.10
CA THR A 114 2.95 -16.37 -28.32
C THR A 114 3.42 -17.50 -29.23
N PRO A 115 4.39 -18.32 -28.82
CA PRO A 115 4.74 -19.54 -29.56
C PRO A 115 3.55 -20.46 -29.82
N ARG A 116 2.51 -20.41 -28.97
CA ARG A 116 1.28 -21.22 -29.07
C ARG A 116 0.12 -20.47 -29.73
N GLY A 117 0.39 -19.34 -30.38
CA GLY A 117 -0.59 -18.52 -31.08
C GLY A 117 -0.99 -17.26 -30.31
N LYS A 118 -2.01 -16.57 -30.82
CA LYS A 118 -2.43 -15.28 -30.29
C LYS A 118 -3.24 -15.44 -28.99
N VAL A 119 -2.80 -14.79 -27.91
CA VAL A 119 -3.45 -14.87 -26.59
C VAL A 119 -3.85 -13.48 -26.09
N ARG A 120 -4.98 -13.41 -25.39
CA ARG A 120 -5.43 -12.20 -24.70
C ARG A 120 -4.96 -12.23 -23.24
N PHE A 121 -4.22 -11.19 -22.87
CA PHE A 121 -3.71 -10.97 -21.51
C PHE A 121 -4.44 -9.79 -20.87
N VAL A 122 -4.46 -9.75 -19.53
CA VAL A 122 -5.10 -8.69 -18.76
C VAL A 122 -4.31 -8.43 -17.47
N ASN A 123 -3.53 -7.35 -17.43
CA ASN A 123 -2.99 -6.90 -16.14
C ASN A 123 -4.11 -6.31 -15.27
N LEU A 124 -3.98 -6.40 -13.95
CA LEU A 124 -4.83 -5.67 -13.02
C LEU A 124 -4.03 -4.53 -12.39
N VAL A 125 -4.48 -3.30 -12.59
CA VAL A 125 -3.83 -2.10 -12.06
C VAL A 125 -4.75 -1.48 -11.02
N ALA A 126 -4.33 -1.47 -9.76
CA ALA A 126 -5.12 -0.98 -8.65
C ALA A 126 -4.56 0.31 -8.05
N ARG A 127 -5.45 1.29 -7.84
CA ARG A 127 -5.14 2.57 -7.20
C ARG A 127 -6.02 2.81 -6.00
N PHE A 128 -5.45 3.38 -4.96
CA PHE A 128 -6.23 3.88 -3.83
C PHE A 128 -6.73 5.30 -4.13
N PRO A 129 -8.03 5.60 -3.93
CA PRO A 129 -8.54 6.95 -4.12
C PRO A 129 -7.95 7.90 -3.07
N GLY A 130 -7.00 8.73 -3.46
CA GLY A 130 -6.37 9.70 -2.55
C GLY A 130 -7.25 10.90 -2.22
N HIS A 131 -6.93 11.57 -1.11
CA HIS A 131 -7.43 12.92 -0.83
C HIS A 131 -6.61 13.94 -1.63
N GLY A 132 -6.99 14.20 -2.88
CA GLY A 132 -6.36 15.18 -3.77
C GLY A 132 -5.89 14.59 -5.10
N SER A 133 -5.11 15.37 -5.85
CA SER A 133 -4.66 15.01 -7.21
C SER A 133 -3.26 14.38 -7.27
N ALA A 134 -2.70 13.93 -6.13
CA ALA A 134 -1.37 13.32 -6.11
C ALA A 134 -1.41 11.97 -6.84
N ALA A 135 -0.58 11.83 -7.87
CA ALA A 135 -0.42 10.56 -8.58
C ALA A 135 0.41 9.59 -7.73
N PRO A 136 0.19 8.27 -7.85
CA PRO A 136 1.03 7.28 -7.19
C PRO A 136 2.49 7.45 -7.64
N SER A 137 3.42 7.18 -6.71
CA SER A 137 4.85 7.36 -6.90
C SER A 137 5.66 6.07 -6.71
N PHE A 138 5.02 4.98 -6.29
CA PHE A 138 5.70 3.71 -6.05
C PHE A 138 4.86 2.53 -6.58
N LEU A 139 5.51 1.50 -7.12
CA LEU A 139 4.87 0.29 -7.63
C LEU A 139 5.03 -0.88 -6.64
N LEU A 140 3.99 -1.68 -6.48
CA LEU A 140 4.09 -3.02 -5.88
C LEU A 140 3.52 -4.02 -6.88
N CYS A 141 4.33 -5.00 -7.23
CA CYS A 141 4.08 -5.88 -8.36
C CYS A 141 4.10 -7.35 -7.96
N SER A 142 3.36 -8.15 -8.69
CA SER A 142 3.33 -9.62 -8.65
C SER A 142 2.76 -10.11 -9.98
N HIS A 143 3.09 -11.32 -10.42
CA HIS A 143 2.34 -12.00 -11.47
C HIS A 143 1.33 -12.98 -10.84
N TYR A 144 0.21 -13.24 -11.53
CA TYR A 144 -0.88 -14.07 -11.00
C TYR A 144 -1.31 -15.22 -11.93
N ASP A 145 -0.73 -15.27 -13.13
CA ASP A 145 -0.86 -16.40 -14.03
C ASP A 145 -0.06 -17.61 -13.52
N THR A 146 -0.21 -18.74 -14.19
CA THR A 146 0.61 -19.92 -13.96
C THR A 146 1.15 -20.42 -15.28
N LYS A 147 2.36 -20.95 -15.27
CA LYS A 147 2.94 -21.62 -16.43
C LYS A 147 2.05 -22.71 -17.00
N THR A 148 2.02 -22.81 -18.32
CA THR A 148 1.37 -23.92 -19.01
C THR A 148 2.34 -25.08 -19.14
N PHE A 149 1.91 -26.27 -18.72
CA PHE A 149 2.62 -27.52 -18.97
C PHE A 149 1.70 -28.55 -19.62
N ASP A 150 2.24 -29.33 -20.54
CA ASP A 150 1.48 -30.36 -21.25
C ASP A 150 1.34 -31.67 -20.44
N THR A 151 2.23 -31.89 -19.47
CA THR A 151 2.38 -33.18 -18.76
C THR A 151 2.07 -33.11 -17.27
N ILE A 152 2.03 -31.92 -16.67
CA ILE A 152 1.79 -31.74 -15.24
C ILE A 152 0.65 -30.76 -14.98
N ARG A 153 -0.06 -31.00 -13.88
CA ARG A 153 -1.04 -30.05 -13.37
C ARG A 153 -0.34 -29.07 -12.43
N PHE A 154 0.16 -27.98 -12.97
CA PHE A 154 0.87 -26.93 -12.23
C PHE A 154 -0.12 -25.89 -11.66
N VAL A 155 -0.17 -25.74 -10.34
CA VAL A 155 -1.06 -24.76 -9.69
C VAL A 155 -0.37 -23.45 -9.30
N GLY A 156 0.95 -23.39 -9.38
CA GLY A 156 1.76 -22.22 -9.01
C GLY A 156 1.36 -21.72 -7.62
N ALA A 157 1.61 -22.52 -6.59
CA ALA A 157 1.29 -22.09 -5.22
C ALA A 157 2.29 -21.02 -4.76
N ASN A 158 3.59 -21.28 -4.95
CA ASN A 158 4.63 -20.31 -4.69
C ASN A 158 4.81 -19.37 -5.88
N ASP A 159 4.94 -19.95 -7.08
CA ASP A 159 5.15 -19.27 -8.35
C ASP A 159 3.84 -18.59 -8.81
N GLY A 160 3.81 -17.26 -8.71
CA GLY A 160 2.63 -16.40 -8.88
C GLY A 160 1.60 -16.40 -7.74
N GLY A 161 1.34 -17.56 -7.12
CA GLY A 161 0.35 -17.66 -6.04
C GLY A 161 0.75 -16.90 -4.77
N SER A 162 1.98 -17.07 -4.30
CA SER A 162 2.48 -16.53 -3.03
C SER A 162 2.57 -15.01 -3.05
N SER A 163 3.14 -14.45 -4.11
CA SER A 163 3.31 -13.02 -4.33
C SER A 163 1.96 -12.33 -4.50
N THR A 164 1.01 -12.95 -5.21
CA THR A 164 -0.36 -12.42 -5.34
C THR A 164 -1.06 -12.37 -3.98
N GLY A 165 -0.95 -13.44 -3.18
CA GLY A 165 -1.53 -13.50 -1.84
C GLY A 165 -0.92 -12.47 -0.88
N LEU A 166 0.40 -12.30 -0.93
CA LEU A 166 1.13 -11.28 -0.18
C LEU A 166 0.70 -9.87 -0.58
N LEU A 167 0.58 -9.59 -1.88
CA LEU A 167 0.21 -8.27 -2.40
C LEU A 167 -1.24 -7.89 -2.02
N LEU A 168 -2.16 -8.86 -1.99
CA LEU A 168 -3.52 -8.65 -1.49
C LEU A 168 -3.56 -8.29 -0.01
N GLU A 169 -2.75 -8.92 0.83
CA GLU A 169 -2.66 -8.58 2.25
C GLU A 169 -1.94 -7.23 2.47
N LEU A 170 -0.90 -6.92 1.68
CA LEU A 170 -0.29 -5.58 1.66
C LEU A 170 -1.33 -4.51 1.32
N ALA A 171 -2.19 -4.76 0.34
CA ALA A 171 -3.26 -3.84 -0.03
C ALA A 171 -4.21 -3.55 1.15
N ARG A 172 -4.53 -4.57 1.95
CA ARG A 172 -5.38 -4.43 3.15
C ARG A 172 -4.71 -3.56 4.21
N VAL A 173 -3.43 -3.79 4.52
CA VAL A 173 -2.75 -3.01 5.58
C VAL A 173 -2.42 -1.59 5.14
N LEU A 174 -2.03 -1.40 3.87
CA LEU A 174 -1.84 -0.07 3.30
C LEU A 174 -3.15 0.73 3.35
N GLY A 175 -4.29 0.10 3.04
CA GLY A 175 -5.60 0.74 3.08
C GLY A 175 -6.02 1.27 4.45
N GLN A 176 -5.34 0.88 5.53
CA GLN A 176 -5.55 1.47 6.87
C GLN A 176 -4.95 2.88 7.00
N ASP A 177 -3.98 3.24 6.15
CA ASP A 177 -3.47 4.61 5.98
C ASP A 177 -3.71 5.08 4.53
N PRO A 178 -4.86 5.73 4.25
CA PRO A 178 -5.19 6.26 2.93
C PRO A 178 -4.14 7.18 2.31
N ASN A 179 -3.36 7.91 3.12
CA ASN A 179 -2.32 8.81 2.60
C ASN A 179 -1.12 8.03 2.09
N LEU A 180 -0.79 6.90 2.74
CA LEU A 180 0.25 5.99 2.31
C LEU A 180 -0.21 5.19 1.09
N ALA A 181 -1.43 4.61 1.14
CA ALA A 181 -2.00 3.82 0.05
C ALA A 181 -2.11 4.63 -1.26
N ALA A 182 -2.48 5.92 -1.19
CA ALA A 182 -2.58 6.78 -2.37
C ALA A 182 -1.24 7.03 -3.09
N LYS A 183 -0.10 6.78 -2.43
CA LYS A 183 1.24 6.88 -3.04
C LYS A 183 1.65 5.61 -3.79
N VAL A 184 0.87 4.53 -3.67
CA VAL A 184 1.17 3.21 -4.24
C VAL A 184 0.20 2.89 -5.38
N GLU A 185 0.73 2.28 -6.44
CA GLU A 185 -0.06 1.58 -7.46
C GLU A 185 0.31 0.09 -7.39
N LEU A 186 -0.71 -0.76 -7.22
CA LEU A 186 -0.53 -2.22 -7.24
C LEU A 186 -0.70 -2.71 -8.66
N VAL A 187 0.16 -3.61 -9.11
CA VAL A 187 0.08 -4.20 -10.44
C VAL A 187 0.18 -5.71 -10.34
N PHE A 188 -0.85 -6.39 -10.81
CA PHE A 188 -0.85 -7.85 -10.97
C PHE A 188 -0.67 -8.14 -12.46
N PHE A 189 0.50 -8.61 -12.83
CA PHE A 189 0.88 -8.91 -14.21
C PHE A 189 0.30 -10.26 -14.67
N ASP A 190 -0.12 -10.29 -15.92
CA ASP A 190 -0.60 -11.50 -16.60
C ASP A 190 0.36 -11.90 -17.70
N GLY A 191 0.71 -13.18 -17.77
CA GLY A 191 1.65 -13.71 -18.73
C GLY A 191 3.08 -13.31 -18.40
N GLU A 192 3.46 -13.38 -17.13
CA GLU A 192 4.89 -13.42 -16.77
C GLU A 192 5.51 -14.67 -17.41
N GLU A 193 4.80 -15.80 -17.30
CA GLU A 193 5.35 -17.10 -17.65
C GLU A 193 5.51 -17.29 -19.15
N ALA A 194 6.66 -17.87 -19.53
CA ALA A 194 6.91 -18.27 -20.91
C ALA A 194 6.07 -19.50 -21.29
N TYR A 195 5.63 -19.57 -22.55
CA TYR A 195 4.92 -20.72 -23.09
C TYR A 195 5.85 -21.87 -23.46
N GLU A 196 7.04 -21.55 -23.96
CA GLU A 196 8.06 -22.54 -24.35
C GLU A 196 9.35 -22.28 -23.59
N ASN A 197 10.04 -21.19 -23.88
CA ASN A 197 11.29 -20.81 -23.23
C ASN A 197 11.39 -19.31 -23.12
N PHE A 198 11.81 -18.85 -21.94
CA PHE A 198 11.95 -17.44 -21.68
C PHE A 198 12.88 -16.77 -22.70
N SER A 199 12.41 -15.69 -23.31
CA SER A 199 13.14 -14.94 -24.34
C SER A 199 12.66 -13.49 -24.41
N GLU A 200 13.19 -12.70 -25.35
CA GLU A 200 12.74 -11.32 -25.56
C GLU A 200 11.24 -11.22 -25.94
N THR A 201 10.66 -12.31 -26.48
CA THR A 201 9.28 -12.34 -26.98
C THR A 201 8.38 -13.38 -26.32
N ASP A 202 8.93 -14.30 -25.53
CA ASP A 202 8.19 -15.35 -24.80
C ASP A 202 8.43 -15.21 -23.30
N GLY A 203 7.39 -14.82 -22.56
CA GLY A 203 7.45 -14.38 -21.16
C GLY A 203 7.28 -12.86 -21.00
N LEU A 204 7.05 -12.41 -19.76
CA LEU A 204 6.91 -11.00 -19.36
C LEU A 204 5.92 -10.20 -20.21
N TYR A 205 4.88 -10.83 -20.77
CA TYR A 205 3.92 -10.19 -21.65
C TYR A 205 3.25 -9.00 -20.93
N GLY A 206 2.81 -9.24 -19.70
CA GLY A 206 2.13 -8.27 -18.84
C GLY A 206 3.00 -7.05 -18.52
N SER A 207 4.18 -7.26 -17.96
CA SER A 207 5.09 -6.17 -17.58
C SER A 207 5.68 -5.42 -18.77
N ARG A 208 6.03 -6.11 -19.87
CA ARG A 208 6.46 -5.45 -21.12
C ARG A 208 5.37 -4.53 -21.65
N TYR A 209 4.12 -5.01 -21.70
CA TYR A 209 3.01 -4.18 -22.13
C TYR A 209 2.80 -3.00 -21.18
N PHE A 210 2.77 -3.23 -19.87
CA PHE A 210 2.61 -2.16 -18.88
C PHE A 210 3.70 -1.07 -19.00
N ALA A 211 4.97 -1.47 -19.11
CA ALA A 211 6.11 -0.56 -19.29
C ALA A 211 5.99 0.27 -20.59
N SER A 212 5.56 -0.34 -21.70
CA SER A 212 5.34 0.39 -22.96
C SER A 212 4.32 1.52 -22.79
N GLN A 213 3.23 1.27 -22.07
CA GLN A 213 2.18 2.26 -21.83
C GLN A 213 2.64 3.42 -20.94
N LEU A 214 3.62 3.18 -20.07
CA LEU A 214 4.24 4.22 -19.23
C LEU A 214 5.25 5.09 -19.97
N THR A 215 5.84 4.58 -21.06
CA THR A 215 6.78 5.31 -21.92
C THR A 215 6.03 6.24 -22.87
N ASP A 216 4.94 5.75 -23.46
CA ASP A 216 4.10 6.50 -24.40
C ASP A 216 3.34 7.65 -23.72
N ALA A 217 2.92 7.43 -22.49
CA ALA A 217 2.46 8.49 -21.63
C ALA A 217 3.70 9.26 -21.12
N LYS A 218 3.70 10.60 -21.11
CA LYS A 218 4.75 11.44 -20.49
C LYS A 218 4.85 11.26 -18.95
N THR A 219 4.44 10.11 -18.43
CA THR A 219 4.22 9.73 -17.04
C THR A 219 5.30 8.82 -16.48
N GLY A 220 6.16 8.19 -17.29
CA GLY A 220 7.22 7.30 -16.80
C GLY A 220 8.12 7.94 -15.71
N LYS A 221 8.28 9.26 -15.73
CA LYS A 221 9.01 10.04 -14.69
C LYS A 221 8.28 10.19 -13.34
N LYS A 222 7.18 9.46 -13.09
CA LYS A 222 6.39 9.60 -11.85
C LYS A 222 6.74 8.58 -10.76
N PHE A 223 7.20 7.39 -11.14
CA PHE A 223 7.55 6.36 -10.16
C PHE A 223 9.00 6.53 -9.71
N ARG A 224 9.20 6.74 -8.40
CA ARG A 224 10.53 6.79 -7.78
C ARG A 224 11.09 5.41 -7.45
N GLY A 225 10.27 4.37 -7.56
CA GLY A 225 10.71 2.97 -7.53
C GLY A 225 9.56 1.98 -7.44
N GLY A 226 9.89 0.69 -7.32
CA GLY A 226 8.93 -0.38 -7.14
C GLY A 226 9.54 -1.64 -6.51
N ILE A 227 8.67 -2.51 -6.00
CA ILE A 227 9.04 -3.88 -5.60
C ILE A 227 8.24 -4.86 -6.43
N LEU A 228 8.92 -5.81 -7.07
CA LEU A 228 8.34 -7.06 -7.53
C LEU A 228 8.50 -8.09 -6.41
N PHE A 229 7.42 -8.81 -6.13
CA PHE A 229 7.45 -10.00 -5.30
C PHE A 229 7.29 -11.20 -6.21
N ASP A 230 8.14 -12.21 -6.03
CA ASP A 230 7.95 -13.50 -6.67
C ASP A 230 8.43 -14.66 -5.78
N MET A 231 7.72 -15.79 -5.82
CA MET A 231 8.07 -17.03 -5.11
C MET A 231 8.40 -16.84 -3.60
N VAL A 232 7.67 -15.96 -2.91
CA VAL A 232 7.95 -15.47 -1.54
C VAL A 232 7.34 -16.31 -0.40
N GLY A 233 6.84 -17.51 -0.71
CA GLY A 233 6.03 -18.33 0.19
C GLY A 233 6.71 -19.55 0.80
N ASP A 234 7.90 -19.95 0.33
CA ASP A 234 8.56 -21.22 0.74
C ASP A 234 8.68 -21.33 2.28
N ARG A 235 8.32 -22.49 2.83
CA ARG A 235 8.58 -22.86 4.23
C ARG A 235 10.05 -22.71 4.63
N SER A 236 10.97 -22.95 3.71
CA SER A 236 12.41 -22.85 3.95
C SER A 236 13.00 -21.51 3.48
N LEU A 237 12.22 -20.44 3.65
CA LEU A 237 12.45 -19.11 3.07
C LEU A 237 13.91 -18.62 3.12
N ASP A 238 14.45 -18.26 1.96
CA ASP A 238 15.66 -17.45 1.77
C ASP A 238 15.41 -16.41 0.67
N ILE A 239 14.95 -15.22 1.04
CA ILE A 239 14.74 -14.14 0.08
C ILE A 239 16.09 -13.59 -0.37
N THR A 240 16.32 -13.64 -1.66
CA THR A 240 17.49 -13.09 -2.32
C THR A 240 17.12 -11.82 -3.09
N LEU A 241 18.06 -10.87 -3.12
CA LEU A 241 17.96 -9.66 -3.94
C LEU A 241 18.95 -9.76 -5.11
N PRO A 242 18.50 -9.81 -6.38
CA PRO A 242 19.37 -9.87 -7.56
C PRO A 242 20.44 -8.78 -7.58
N THR A 243 21.61 -9.05 -8.19
CA THR A 243 22.73 -8.10 -8.18
C THR A 243 22.45 -6.80 -8.94
N ASP A 244 21.47 -6.81 -9.83
CA ASP A 244 20.95 -5.64 -10.56
C ASP A 244 19.85 -4.88 -9.81
N SER A 245 19.54 -5.29 -8.57
CA SER A 245 18.66 -4.54 -7.68
C SER A 245 19.17 -3.10 -7.44
N PRO A 246 18.29 -2.08 -7.45
CA PRO A 246 18.67 -0.71 -7.10
C PRO A 246 19.34 -0.64 -5.73
N VAL A 247 20.60 -0.17 -5.69
CA VAL A 247 21.48 -0.28 -4.50
C VAL A 247 20.89 0.37 -3.27
N GLU A 248 20.31 1.57 -3.37
CA GLU A 248 19.68 2.22 -2.23
C GLU A 248 18.48 1.44 -1.70
N MET A 249 17.67 0.84 -2.60
CA MET A 249 16.50 0.05 -2.22
C MET A 249 16.92 -1.24 -1.52
N ALA A 250 17.91 -1.96 -2.06
CA ALA A 250 18.43 -3.17 -1.44
C ALA A 250 18.98 -2.91 -0.02
N ARG A 251 19.75 -1.82 0.15
CA ARG A 251 20.24 -1.39 1.46
C ARG A 251 19.08 -1.13 2.44
N ASP A 252 18.06 -0.42 2.00
CA ASP A 252 16.92 -0.04 2.84
C ASP A 252 16.03 -1.25 3.18
N ILE A 253 15.92 -2.25 2.29
CA ILE A 253 15.28 -3.55 2.59
C ILE A 253 16.06 -4.30 3.67
N PHE A 254 17.39 -4.41 3.56
CA PHE A 254 18.18 -5.04 4.62
C PHE A 254 18.10 -4.28 5.95
N ALA A 255 18.08 -2.95 5.92
CA ALA A 255 17.88 -2.14 7.12
C ALA A 255 16.50 -2.38 7.75
N SER A 256 15.46 -2.56 6.92
CA SER A 256 14.11 -2.91 7.37
C SER A 256 14.07 -4.30 8.00
N ALA A 257 14.71 -5.29 7.36
CA ALA A 257 14.85 -6.63 7.92
C ALA A 257 15.62 -6.64 9.25
N GLU A 258 16.69 -5.86 9.37
CA GLU A 258 17.42 -5.70 10.64
C GLU A 258 16.58 -5.04 11.75
N ALA A 259 15.86 -3.97 11.42
CA ALA A 259 14.98 -3.28 12.36
C ALA A 259 13.91 -4.23 12.95
N LEU A 260 13.44 -5.18 12.13
CA LEU A 260 12.48 -6.21 12.53
C LEU A 260 13.13 -7.49 13.09
N LYS A 261 14.46 -7.58 13.15
CA LYS A 261 15.22 -8.78 13.56
C LYS A 261 14.95 -10.00 12.66
N LEU A 262 14.72 -9.75 11.38
CA LEU A 262 14.42 -10.74 10.34
C LEU A 262 15.55 -10.86 9.30
N ARG A 263 16.69 -10.20 9.50
CA ARG A 263 17.80 -10.14 8.52
C ARG A 263 18.31 -11.51 8.04
N ASN A 264 18.17 -12.55 8.84
CA ASN A 264 18.62 -13.91 8.49
C ASN A 264 17.83 -14.55 7.34
N TYR A 265 16.66 -14.01 6.98
CA TYR A 265 15.85 -14.47 5.84
C TYR A 265 16.16 -13.73 4.53
N PHE A 266 17.11 -12.79 4.55
CA PHE A 266 17.39 -11.93 3.40
C PHE A 266 18.85 -12.03 3.04
N SER A 267 19.19 -12.21 1.78
CA SER A 267 20.57 -12.23 1.31
C SER A 267 20.67 -11.56 -0.06
N TYR A 268 21.90 -11.38 -0.56
CA TYR A 268 22.08 -11.01 -1.96
C TYR A 268 22.06 -12.28 -2.79
N PHE A 269 21.44 -12.21 -3.96
CA PHE A 269 21.64 -13.22 -4.97
C PHE A 269 22.99 -13.02 -5.65
N ASP A 270 23.58 -14.08 -6.18
CA ASP A 270 24.92 -14.04 -6.77
C ASP A 270 24.95 -13.65 -8.26
N ARG A 271 23.77 -13.39 -8.84
CA ARG A 271 23.58 -13.06 -10.26
C ARG A 271 22.44 -12.09 -10.49
N GLU A 272 22.40 -11.54 -11.70
CA GLU A 272 21.25 -10.80 -12.22
C GLU A 272 20.10 -11.76 -12.51
N MET A 273 18.87 -11.24 -12.50
CA MET A 273 17.68 -12.03 -12.79
C MET A 273 16.78 -11.32 -13.78
N THR A 274 16.22 -12.06 -14.73
CA THR A 274 15.20 -11.50 -15.63
C THR A 274 13.83 -11.90 -15.13
N ASP A 275 12.99 -10.90 -14.85
CA ASP A 275 11.62 -11.06 -14.35
C ASP A 275 10.82 -9.77 -14.70
N ASP A 276 9.58 -9.64 -14.24
CA ASP A 276 8.66 -8.53 -14.50
C ASP A 276 9.19 -7.15 -14.05
N HIS A 277 10.21 -7.12 -13.19
CA HIS A 277 10.92 -5.90 -12.80
C HIS A 277 11.82 -5.39 -13.94
N THR A 278 12.31 -6.27 -14.81
CA THR A 278 13.28 -5.95 -15.85
C THR A 278 12.71 -4.96 -16.90
N PRO A 279 11.48 -5.11 -17.44
CA PRO A 279 10.91 -4.12 -18.34
C PRO A 279 10.71 -2.74 -17.70
N LEU A 280 10.44 -2.69 -16.39
CA LEU A 280 10.31 -1.44 -15.63
C LEU A 280 11.67 -0.74 -15.47
N ASN A 281 12.71 -1.50 -15.13
CA ASN A 281 14.07 -1.00 -15.04
C ASN A 281 14.55 -0.42 -16.39
N ARG A 282 14.24 -1.07 -17.51
CA ARG A 282 14.61 -0.61 -18.86
C ARG A 282 14.03 0.77 -19.23
N ILE A 283 12.87 1.12 -18.68
CA ILE A 283 12.24 2.44 -18.89
C ILE A 283 12.61 3.46 -17.80
N GLY A 284 13.53 3.11 -16.90
CA GLY A 284 14.09 3.98 -15.88
C GLY A 284 13.31 4.02 -14.56
N ILE A 285 12.43 3.06 -14.29
CA ILE A 285 11.75 2.92 -12.99
C ILE A 285 12.54 1.91 -12.15
N PRO A 286 13.27 2.34 -11.10
CA PRO A 286 14.08 1.42 -10.29
C PRO A 286 13.17 0.46 -9.53
N THR A 287 13.15 -0.80 -9.96
CA THR A 287 12.29 -1.85 -9.41
C THR A 287 13.19 -2.96 -8.89
N LEU A 288 13.02 -3.27 -7.60
CA LEU A 288 13.75 -4.32 -6.90
C LEU A 288 12.93 -5.61 -6.91
N ASP A 289 13.60 -6.73 -7.10
CA ASP A 289 12.99 -8.04 -7.03
C ASP A 289 13.24 -8.71 -5.67
N MET A 290 12.18 -9.15 -5.02
CA MET A 290 12.23 -9.93 -3.78
C MET A 290 11.80 -11.35 -4.08
N ILE A 291 12.77 -12.25 -4.23
CA ILE A 291 12.53 -13.61 -4.69
C ILE A 291 13.31 -14.66 -3.89
N ASP A 292 12.68 -15.81 -3.65
CA ASP A 292 13.37 -17.03 -3.22
C ASP A 292 13.53 -17.96 -4.42
N PHE A 293 14.57 -17.71 -5.23
CA PHE A 293 14.74 -18.41 -6.51
C PHE A 293 15.26 -19.84 -6.35
N ASP A 294 15.96 -20.16 -5.24
CA ASP A 294 16.49 -21.49 -4.96
C ASP A 294 15.40 -22.43 -4.39
N PHE A 295 14.22 -22.42 -5.02
CA PHE A 295 13.04 -23.19 -4.64
C PHE A 295 12.99 -24.55 -5.35
N ALA A 296 13.12 -25.64 -4.58
CA ALA A 296 13.22 -27.00 -5.12
C ALA A 296 12.01 -27.47 -5.96
N TRP A 297 10.84 -26.83 -5.79
CA TRP A 297 9.59 -27.23 -6.46
C TRP A 297 9.22 -26.32 -7.63
N TRP A 298 10.06 -25.33 -7.96
CA TRP A 298 9.86 -24.42 -9.08
C TRP A 298 9.62 -25.19 -10.38
N HIS A 299 8.57 -24.81 -11.11
CA HIS A 299 8.18 -25.45 -12.37
C HIS A 299 7.92 -26.97 -12.27
N THR A 300 7.49 -27.45 -11.10
CA THR A 300 7.08 -28.85 -10.87
C THR A 300 5.63 -28.97 -10.41
N ALA A 301 5.02 -30.14 -10.57
CA ALA A 301 3.66 -30.42 -10.09
C ALA A 301 3.52 -30.29 -8.55
N ASP A 302 4.64 -30.30 -7.84
CA ASP A 302 4.72 -30.23 -6.39
C ASP A 302 4.80 -28.80 -5.85
N ASP A 303 4.81 -27.76 -6.71
CA ASP A 303 4.57 -26.38 -6.28
C ASP A 303 3.11 -26.22 -5.83
N THR A 304 2.89 -26.54 -4.56
CA THR A 304 1.59 -26.77 -3.93
C THR A 304 1.57 -26.12 -2.55
N ILE A 305 0.37 -25.85 -2.02
CA ILE A 305 0.21 -25.06 -0.79
C ILE A 305 0.92 -25.66 0.43
N ASP A 306 1.14 -26.98 0.49
CA ASP A 306 1.87 -27.61 1.57
C ASP A 306 3.37 -27.28 1.56
N LYS A 307 3.92 -26.68 0.49
CA LYS A 307 5.29 -26.13 0.47
C LYS A 307 5.39 -24.74 1.06
N LEU A 308 4.26 -24.06 1.27
CA LEU A 308 4.22 -22.67 1.69
C LEU A 308 3.98 -22.53 3.20
N SER A 309 4.38 -21.39 3.75
CA SER A 309 4.18 -21.07 5.16
C SER A 309 3.65 -19.66 5.39
N ALA A 310 2.70 -19.52 6.31
CA ALA A 310 2.22 -18.23 6.78
C ALA A 310 3.35 -17.41 7.41
N GLN A 311 4.30 -18.06 8.11
CA GLN A 311 5.46 -17.38 8.68
C GLN A 311 6.33 -16.74 7.61
N SER A 312 6.55 -17.41 6.48
CA SER A 312 7.35 -16.89 5.37
C SER A 312 6.72 -15.65 4.79
N LEU A 313 5.41 -15.73 4.47
CA LEU A 313 4.64 -14.59 4.00
C LEU A 313 4.62 -13.44 5.02
N GLN A 314 4.53 -13.74 6.33
CA GLN A 314 4.64 -12.75 7.41
C GLN A 314 5.99 -12.03 7.37
N VAL A 315 7.09 -12.77 7.24
CA VAL A 315 8.46 -12.22 7.20
C VAL A 315 8.59 -11.23 6.04
N VAL A 316 8.25 -11.66 4.82
CA VAL A 316 8.38 -10.84 3.61
C VAL A 316 7.45 -9.62 3.67
N GLY A 317 6.18 -9.84 4.02
CA GLY A 317 5.18 -8.77 4.07
C GLY A 317 5.47 -7.73 5.14
N SER A 318 5.97 -8.13 6.32
CA SER A 318 6.33 -7.19 7.40
C SER A 318 7.53 -6.34 7.00
N VAL A 319 8.56 -6.93 6.38
CA VAL A 319 9.74 -6.19 5.89
C VAL A 319 9.36 -5.21 4.79
N ALA A 320 8.54 -5.64 3.83
CA ALA A 320 8.05 -4.77 2.76
C ALA A 320 7.21 -3.61 3.32
N ALA A 321 6.28 -3.88 4.24
CA ALA A 321 5.45 -2.85 4.88
C ALA A 321 6.28 -1.85 5.70
N TYR A 322 7.31 -2.31 6.41
CA TYR A 322 8.24 -1.45 7.14
C TYR A 322 9.04 -0.58 6.17
N TYR A 323 9.62 -1.18 5.12
CA TYR A 323 10.34 -0.45 4.09
C TYR A 323 9.48 0.65 3.45
N LEU A 324 8.24 0.32 3.08
CA LEU A 324 7.33 1.28 2.47
C LEU A 324 7.03 2.47 3.39
N SER A 325 6.74 2.21 4.66
CA SER A 325 6.36 3.26 5.62
C SER A 325 7.54 4.09 6.14
N GLU A 326 8.71 3.49 6.32
CA GLU A 326 9.86 4.15 6.96
C GLU A 326 10.93 4.67 5.99
N PHE A 327 10.95 4.18 4.74
CA PHE A 327 11.93 4.58 3.72
C PHE A 327 11.27 5.03 2.41
N ALA A 328 10.49 4.15 1.79
CA ALA A 328 10.07 4.34 0.40
C ALA A 328 9.01 5.44 0.21
N LEU A 329 8.18 5.70 1.22
CA LEU A 329 7.04 6.62 1.11
C LEU A 329 7.03 7.72 2.18
N LYS A 330 8.08 7.79 2.99
CA LYS A 330 8.34 8.87 3.95
C LYS A 330 8.58 10.20 3.24
#